data_AF-X1CLS6-F1
#
_entry.id   AF-X1CLS6-F1
#
_cell.length_a   1.000
_cell.length_b   1.000
_cell.length_c   1.000
_cell.angle_alpha   90.00
_cell.angle_beta   90.00
_cell.angle_gamma   90.00
#
_symmetry.space_group_name_H-M   'P 1'
#
loop_
_entity.id
_entity.type
_entity.pdbx_description
1 polymer ?
#
loop_
_entity_poly.entity_id
_entity_poly.type
_entity_poly.pdbx_seq_one_letter_code
_entity_poly.pdbx_strand_id
1 'polypeptide(L)'
;TIYNAKDYIFANKRKTKGVRTTSKKIDDHTFGQWHQRSLKRVLWNEQADLCQWKWVVKTLQESYKKGRVDDYGVVHPLVLNESV
;
A
#
# COMPACT_ATOMS: atom_id res chain seq x y z
N THR A 1 -5.56 9.46 -14.81
CA THR A 1 -4.69 9.13 -13.65
C THR A 1 -5.37 9.63 -12.40
N ILE A 2 -5.52 8.81 -11.35
CA ILE A 2 -6.23 9.22 -10.13
C ILE A 2 -5.21 9.81 -9.15
N TYR A 3 -5.29 11.13 -8.90
CA TYR A 3 -4.39 11.84 -8.00
C TYR A 3 -4.89 11.78 -6.54
N ASN A 4 -3.98 11.70 -5.56
CA ASN A 4 -4.31 11.65 -4.11
C ASN A 4 -5.28 10.56 -3.63
N ALA A 5 -5.48 9.52 -4.45
CA ALA A 5 -6.40 8.45 -4.14
C ALA A 5 -6.01 7.68 -2.86
N LYS A 6 -6.96 7.61 -1.91
CA LYS A 6 -6.89 6.79 -0.69
C LYS A 6 -7.20 5.31 -1.03
N ASP A 7 -7.85 4.58 -0.14
CA ASP A 7 -8.30 3.22 -0.39
C ASP A 7 -9.42 3.21 -1.42
N TYR A 8 -9.26 2.48 -2.53
CA TYR A 8 -10.32 2.33 -3.54
C TYR A 8 -10.28 0.98 -4.25
N ILE A 9 -11.43 0.58 -4.78
CA ILE A 9 -11.62 -0.52 -5.71
C ILE A 9 -12.33 0.06 -6.92
N PHE A 10 -11.72 -0.01 -8.10
CA PHE A 10 -12.30 0.45 -9.35
C PHE A 10 -11.99 -0.56 -10.45
N ALA A 11 -13.03 -1.22 -10.96
CA ALA A 11 -12.91 -2.36 -11.86
C ALA A 11 -11.86 -3.37 -11.33
N ASN A 12 -10.80 -3.62 -12.09
CA ASN A 12 -9.73 -4.56 -11.73
C ASN A 12 -8.60 -3.93 -10.89
N LYS A 13 -8.73 -2.66 -10.50
CA LYS A 13 -7.70 -1.92 -9.76
C LYS A 13 -8.11 -1.76 -8.30
N ARG A 14 -7.28 -2.29 -7.40
CA ARG A 14 -7.39 -2.08 -5.96
C ARG A 14 -6.19 -1.28 -5.47
N LYS A 15 -6.45 -0.24 -4.68
CA LYS A 15 -5.41 0.49 -3.95
C LYS A 15 -5.78 0.50 -2.47
N THR A 16 -4.83 0.16 -1.63
CA THR A 16 -4.93 0.30 -0.18
C THR A 16 -3.85 1.28 0.25
N LYS A 17 -4.23 2.34 0.98
CA LYS A 17 -3.30 3.39 1.39
C LYS A 17 -2.22 2.79 2.27
N GLY A 18 -0.97 3.17 1.98
CA GLY A 18 0.18 2.68 2.74
C GLY A 18 0.62 1.26 2.35
N VAL A 19 -0.05 0.59 1.42
CA VAL A 19 0.37 -0.69 0.86
C VAL A 19 0.78 -0.44 -0.60
N ARG A 20 1.92 -0.98 -1.02
CA ARG A 20 2.32 -0.87 -2.43
C ARG A 20 1.46 -1.81 -3.28
N THR A 21 1.21 -1.43 -4.52
CA THR A 21 0.45 -2.28 -5.47
C THR A 21 1.13 -3.62 -5.74
N THR A 22 2.45 -3.70 -5.53
CA THR A 22 3.25 -4.92 -5.68
C THR A 22 3.35 -5.76 -4.40
N SER A 23 2.69 -5.34 -3.31
CA SER A 23 2.68 -6.12 -2.06
C SER A 23 1.74 -7.33 -2.19
N LYS A 24 2.18 -8.49 -1.69
CA LYS A 24 1.35 -9.70 -1.60
C LYS A 24 0.53 -9.65 -0.31
N LYS A 25 -0.78 -9.88 -0.40
CA LYS A 25 -1.63 -10.07 0.78
C LYS A 25 -1.27 -11.41 1.43
N ILE A 26 -0.89 -11.39 2.71
CA ILE A 26 -0.62 -12.58 3.51
C ILE A 26 -1.89 -12.94 4.29
N ASP A 27 -2.52 -11.94 4.91
CA ASP A 27 -3.75 -12.04 5.70
C ASP A 27 -4.58 -10.75 5.51
N ASP A 28 -5.78 -10.68 6.07
CA ASP A 28 -6.70 -9.53 5.97
C ASP A 28 -6.06 -8.20 6.35
N HIS A 29 -5.17 -8.23 7.33
CA HIS A 29 -4.48 -7.06 7.86
C HIS A 29 -2.98 -7.06 7.58
N THR A 30 -2.45 -8.06 6.89
CA THR A 30 -1.00 -8.26 6.78
C THR A 30 -0.58 -8.35 5.32
N PHE A 31 0.35 -7.47 4.93
CA PHE A 31 0.87 -7.37 3.57
C PHE A 31 2.38 -7.53 3.58
N GLY A 32 2.90 -8.36 2.69
CA GLY A 32 4.32 -8.60 2.55
C GLY A 32 4.88 -8.11 1.23
N GLN A 33 6.13 -7.67 1.24
CA GLN A 33 6.83 -7.28 0.02
C GLN A 33 8.33 -7.51 0.11
N TRP A 34 8.93 -7.93 -1.00
CA TRP A 34 10.37 -7.93 -1.20
C TRP A 34 10.90 -6.52 -1.41
N HIS A 35 11.78 -6.09 -0.53
CA HIS A 35 12.49 -4.82 -0.63
C HIS A 35 13.96 -5.11 -0.91
N GLN A 36 14.53 -4.45 -1.90
CA GLN A 36 15.97 -4.43 -2.07
C GLN A 36 16.59 -3.73 -0.85
N ARG A 37 17.69 -4.28 -0.33
CA ARG A 37 18.47 -3.60 0.71
C ARG A 37 19.00 -2.27 0.16
N SER A 38 19.00 -1.24 1.01
CA SER A 38 19.58 0.04 0.64
C SER A 38 21.08 -0.11 0.41
N LEU A 39 21.61 0.61 -0.58
CA LEU A 39 23.04 0.58 -0.93
C LEU A 39 23.92 0.85 0.30
N LYS A 40 23.56 1.83 1.13
CA LYS A 40 24.26 2.14 2.39
C LYS A 40 24.45 0.90 3.28
N ARG A 41 23.42 0.06 3.40
CA ARG A 41 23.48 -1.13 4.27
C ARG A 41 24.23 -2.29 3.62
N VAL A 42 24.20 -2.38 2.30
CA VAL A 42 25.01 -3.35 1.54
C VAL A 42 26.50 -3.00 1.69
N LEU A 43 26.86 -1.72 1.55
CA LEU A 43 28.24 -1.24 1.71
C LEU A 43 28.76 -1.42 3.14
N TRP A 44 27.95 -1.10 4.15
CA TRP A 44 28.33 -1.32 5.55
C TRP A 44 28.58 -2.79 5.93
N ASN A 45 27.99 -3.72 5.19
CA ASN A 45 28.18 -5.15 5.41
C ASN A 45 29.25 -5.76 4.49
N GLU A 46 29.98 -4.93 3.71
CA GLU A 46 31.01 -5.38 2.76
C GLU A 46 30.51 -6.41 1.73
N GLN A 47 29.23 -6.32 1.35
CA GLN A 47 28.55 -7.29 0.48
C GLN A 47 28.10 -6.64 -0.84
N ALA A 48 28.91 -5.72 -1.38
CA ALA A 48 28.59 -4.90 -2.55
C ALA A 48 28.22 -5.71 -3.80
N ASP A 49 28.81 -6.90 -3.97
CA ASP A 49 28.62 -7.76 -5.14
C ASP A 49 27.36 -8.65 -5.05
N LEU A 50 26.63 -8.61 -3.93
CA LEU A 50 25.47 -9.43 -3.70
C LEU A 50 24.17 -8.61 -3.81
N CYS A 51 23.26 -9.05 -4.69
CA CYS A 51 21.92 -8.49 -4.76
C CYS A 51 21.08 -8.98 -3.57
N GLN A 52 20.94 -8.14 -2.54
CA GLN A 52 20.24 -8.51 -1.32
C GLN A 52 18.78 -8.05 -1.30
N TRP A 53 17.89 -9.00 -1.05
CA TRP A 53 16.47 -8.78 -0.87
C TRP A 53 16.05 -9.12 0.56
N LYS A 54 15.12 -8.35 1.12
CA LYS A 54 14.51 -8.59 2.43
C LYS A 54 13.00 -8.66 2.27
N TRP A 55 12.40 -9.69 2.86
CA TRP A 55 10.95 -9.71 3.03
C TRP A 55 10.56 -8.76 4.17
N VAL A 56 9.71 -7.80 3.87
CA VAL A 56 9.18 -6.84 4.84
C VAL A 56 7.68 -7.07 4.96
N VAL A 57 7.24 -7.34 6.19
CA VAL A 57 5.84 -7.50 6.54
C VAL A 57 5.32 -6.20 7.12
N LYS A 58 4.15 -5.77 6.65
CA LYS A 58 3.44 -4.60 7.14
C LYS A 58 2.04 -5.02 7.61
N THR A 59 1.77 -4.78 8.87
CA THR A 59 0.45 -4.97 9.47
C THR A 59 -0.30 -3.65 9.47
N LEU A 60 -1.54 -3.65 9.01
CA LEU A 60 -2.48 -2.54 9.08
C LEU A 60 -3.46 -2.81 10.21
N GLN A 61 -3.51 -1.94 11.20
CA GLN A 61 -4.39 -2.13 12.37
C GLN A 61 -5.88 -2.03 12.04
N GLU A 62 -6.26 -1.25 11.03
CA GLU A 62 -7.66 -1.13 10.63
C GLU A 62 -7.80 -1.04 9.10
N SER A 63 -8.84 -1.69 8.58
CA SER A 63 -9.36 -1.46 7.23
C SER A 63 -10.50 -0.45 7.29
N TYR A 64 -10.20 0.83 7.11
CA TYR A 64 -11.24 1.87 7.06
C TYR A 64 -11.47 2.36 5.63
N LYS A 65 -12.72 2.30 5.15
CA LYS A 65 -13.14 2.79 3.84
C LYS A 65 -13.13 4.32 3.83
N LYS A 66 -12.04 4.93 3.33
CA LYS A 66 -11.88 6.41 3.33
C LYS A 66 -12.62 7.15 2.20
N GLY A 67 -13.31 6.45 1.32
CA GLY A 67 -14.06 7.05 0.22
C GLY A 67 -14.67 6.04 -0.75
N ARG A 68 -15.37 6.56 -1.76
CA ARG A 68 -15.85 5.81 -2.93
C ARG A 68 -15.29 6.42 -4.21
N VAL A 69 -15.12 5.61 -5.24
CA VAL A 69 -14.82 6.09 -6.59
C VAL A 69 -16.09 5.96 -7.41
N ASP A 70 -16.49 7.02 -8.11
CA ASP A 70 -17.63 6.97 -9.02
C ASP A 70 -17.24 6.34 -10.37
N ASP A 71 -18.24 6.14 -11.24
CA ASP A 71 -18.07 5.54 -12.56
C ASP A 71 -17.19 6.40 -13.49
N TYR A 72 -17.00 7.67 -13.16
CA TYR A 72 -16.13 8.62 -13.88
C TYR A 72 -14.70 8.66 -13.32
N GLY A 73 -14.39 7.89 -12.28
CA GLY A 73 -13.06 7.78 -11.69
C GLY A 73 -12.71 8.87 -10.68
N VAL A 74 -13.69 9.65 -10.21
CA VAL A 74 -13.52 10.69 -9.19
C VAL A 74 -13.62 10.08 -7.80
N VAL A 75 -12.67 10.42 -6.92
CA VAL A 75 -12.61 9.94 -5.53
C VAL A 75 -13.43 10.87 -4.63
N HIS A 76 -14.55 10.36 -4.11
CA HIS A 76 -15.37 11.05 -3.11
C HIS A 76 -14.93 10.60 -1.71
N PRO A 77 -14.45 11.51 -0.83
CA PRO A 77 -14.14 11.15 0.54
C PRO A 77 -15.40 10.63 1.27
N LEU A 78 -15.22 9.72 2.22
CA LEU A 78 -16.32 9.32 3.09
C LEU A 78 -16.68 10.54 3.95
N VAL A 79 -17.86 11.11 3.74
CA VAL A 79 -18.42 12.16 4.60
C VAL A 79 -19.12 11.45 5.75
N LEU A 80 -18.67 11.69 6.98
CA LEU A 80 -19.47 11.34 8.15
C LEU A 80 -20.66 12.29 8.14
N ASN A 81 -21.87 11.78 7.93
CA ASN A 81 -23.06 12.56 8.22
C ASN A 81 -23.09 12.77 9.74
N GLU A 82 -22.73 13.97 10.19
CA GLU A 82 -23.07 14.46 11.51
C GLU A 82 -24.57 14.78 11.51
N SER A 83 -25.40 13.76 11.64
CA SER A 83 -26.82 13.94 11.94
C SER A 83 -27.13 13.16 13.22
N VAL A 84 -27.02 13.86 14.35
CA VAL A 84 -27.71 13.54 15.60
C VAL A 84 -28.92 14.45 15.69
#